data_AF-A0A662K6N4-F1
#
_entry.id   AF-A0A662K6N4-F1
#
_cell.length_a   1.000
_cell.length_b   1.000
_cell.length_c   1.000
_cell.angle_alpha   90.00
_cell.angle_beta   90.00
_cell.angle_gamma   90.00
#
_symmetry.space_group_name_H-M   'P 1'
#
loop_
_entity.id
_entity.type
_entity.pdbx_description
1 polymer ?
#
loop_
_entity_poly.entity_id
_entity_poly.type
_entity_poly.pdbx_seq_one_letter_code
_entity_poly.pdbx_strand_id
1 'polypeptide(L)' 'MGYRCALCKKEVKFDVQNIGMQCPYCGCKVFYKERPPIAKRVKAR' A
#
# COMPACT_ATOMS: atom_id res chain seq x y z
N MET A 1 6.77 0.98 4.96
CA MET A 1 5.56 1.49 4.28
C MET A 1 5.08 0.40 3.35
N GLY A 2 4.18 -0.44 3.83
CA GLY A 2 3.54 -1.45 3.02
C GLY A 2 2.53 -0.81 2.06
N TYR A 3 2.23 -1.52 0.99
CA TYR A 3 1.15 -1.20 0.09
C TYR A 3 0.02 -2.19 0.33
N ARG A 4 -1.20 -1.70 0.46
CA ARG A 4 -2.38 -2.53 0.66
C ARG A 4 -3.06 -2.75 -0.68
N CYS A 5 -3.31 -4.00 -1.05
CA CYS A 5 -4.05 -4.28 -2.28
C CYS A 5 -5.51 -3.83 -2.16
N ALA A 6 -6.07 -3.25 -3.22
CA ALA A 6 -7.44 -2.75 -3.21
C ALA A 6 -8.51 -3.85 -3.03
N LEU A 7 -8.24 -5.05 -3.56
CA LEU A 7 -9.20 -6.17 -3.59
C LEU A 7 -9.04 -7.09 -2.37
N CYS A 8 -7.86 -7.69 -2.18
CA CYS A 8 -7.64 -8.62 -1.07
C CYS A 8 -7.37 -7.92 0.27
N LYS A 9 -7.15 -6.60 0.27
CA LYS A 9 -6.86 -5.77 1.45
C LYS A 9 -5.67 -6.26 2.29
N LYS A 10 -4.85 -7.16 1.76
CA LYS A 10 -3.62 -7.63 2.41
C LYS A 10 -2.52 -6.60 2.22
N GLU A 11 -1.65 -6.52 3.21
CA GLU A 11 -0.41 -5.75 3.12
C GLU A 11 0.58 -6.51 2.23
N VAL A 12 1.12 -5.81 1.24
CA VAL A 12 2.11 -6.30 0.29
C VAL A 12 3.33 -5.41 0.44
N LYS A 13 4.47 -6.04 0.72
CA LYS A 13 5.78 -5.39 0.68
C LYS A 13 6.32 -5.59 -0.73
N PHE A 14 6.52 -4.50 -1.47
CA PHE A 14 7.17 -4.58 -2.76
C PHE A 14 8.68 -4.49 -2.58
N ASP A 15 9.38 -5.52 -3.03
CA ASP A 15 10.81 -5.43 -3.30
C ASP A 15 11.00 -4.82 -4.70
N VAL A 16 11.84 -3.80 -4.78
CA VAL A 16 12.09 -2.96 -5.98
C VAL A 16 12.52 -3.77 -7.21
N GLN A 17 12.90 -5.03 -7.01
CA GLN A 17 13.31 -5.97 -8.06
C GLN A 17 12.14 -6.65 -8.81
N ASN A 18 10.92 -6.63 -8.27
CA ASN A 18 9.76 -7.23 -8.93
C ASN A 18 9.05 -6.19 -9.81
N ILE A 19 9.55 -6.06 -11.04
CA ILE A 19 9.11 -5.14 -12.11
C ILE A 19 7.64 -5.38 -12.57
N GLY A 20 6.93 -6.36 -12.01
CA GLY A 20 5.49 -6.54 -12.16
C GLY A 20 4.74 -6.15 -10.89
N MET A 21 4.12 -4.97 -10.86
CA MET A 21 3.26 -4.52 -9.76
C MET A 21 1.94 -5.30 -9.77
N GLN A 22 2.00 -6.59 -9.42
CA GLN A 22 0.88 -7.52 -9.39
C GLN A 22 0.79 -8.13 -8.00
N CYS A 23 -0.41 -8.14 -7.41
CA CYS A 23 -0.60 -8.68 -6.09
C CYS A 23 -0.41 -10.21 -6.14
N PRO A 24 0.48 -10.80 -5.31
CA PRO A 24 0.74 -12.23 -5.33
C PRO A 24 -0.48 -13.08 -4.93
N TYR A 25 -1.47 -12.47 -4.27
CA TYR A 25 -2.65 -13.18 -3.77
C TYR A 25 -3.86 -13.14 -4.70
N CYS A 26 -4.00 -12.10 -5.52
CA CYS A 26 -5.23 -11.88 -6.30
C CYS A 26 -4.98 -11.37 -7.72
N GLY A 27 -3.72 -11.14 -8.11
CA GLY A 27 -3.38 -10.66 -9.46
C GLY A 27 -3.73 -9.20 -9.75
N CYS A 28 -4.29 -8.47 -8.79
CA CYS A 28 -4.67 -7.08 -8.97
C CYS A 28 -3.45 -6.15 -9.03
N LYS A 29 -3.56 -5.08 -9.81
CA LYS A 29 -2.49 -4.09 -10.03
C LYS A 29 -2.73 -2.75 -9.35
N VAL A 30 -3.77 -2.66 -8.51
CA VAL A 30 -4.17 -1.43 -7.81
C VAL A 30 -3.85 -1.57 -6.32
N PHE A 31 -3.09 -0.61 -5.80
CA PHE A 31 -2.59 -0.59 -4.42
C PHE A 31 -2.77 0.77 -3.77
N TYR A 32 -3.01 0.76 -2.46
CA TYR A 32 -3.08 1.94 -1.61
C TYR A 32 -1.87 1.98 -0.69
N LYS A 33 -1.27 3.15 -0.51
CA LYS A 33 -0.20 3.34 0.47
C LYS A 33 -0.81 3.38 1.87
N GLU A 34 -0.23 2.62 2.81
CA GLU A 34 -0.74 2.61 4.17
C GLU A 34 -0.47 3.95 4.88
N ARG A 35 -1.42 4.34 5.74
CA ARG A 35 -1.31 5.57 6.53
C ARG A 35 -0.11 5.43 7.48
N PRO A 36 0.81 6.39 7.52
CA PRO A 36 1.90 6.34 8.48
C PRO A 36 1.34 6.42 9.92
N PRO A 37 1.99 5.75 10.89
CA PRO A 37 1.57 5.82 12.30
C PRO A 37 1.83 7.19 12.93
N ILE A 38 2.51 8.08 12.22
CA ILE A 38 2.87 9.42 12.69
C ILE A 38 1.65 10.34 12.58
N ALA A 39 1.26 10.93 13.71
CA ALA A 39 0.17 11.89 13.77
C ALA A 39 0.49 13.15 12.94
N LYS A 40 -0.41 13.49 12.00
CA LYS A 40 -0.32 14.71 11.21
C LYS A 40 -0.81 15.89 12.03
N ARG A 41 0.02 16.92 12.25
CA ARG A 41 -0.41 18.19 12.86
C ARG A 41 -1.14 19.04 11.81
N VAL A 42 -2.36 19.44 12.11
CA VAL A 42 -3.19 20.30 11.24
C VAL A 42 -3.61 21.51 12.06
N LYS A 43 -3.44 22.73 11.52
CA LYS A 43 -3.94 23.94 12.19
C LYS A 43 -5.46 23.98 12.04
N ALA A 44 -6.18 24.12 13.15
CA ALA A 44 -7.60 24.46 13.12
C ALA A 44 -7.74 25.91 12.65
N ARG A 45 -8.79 26.20 11.87
CA ARG A 45 -9.09 27.54 11.38
C ARG A 45 -9.82 28.34 12.44
#